data_AF-A0AAV6TV10-F1
#
_entry.id   AF-A0AAV6TV10-F1
#
_cell.length_a   1.000
_cell.length_b   1.000
_cell.length_c   1.000
_cell.angle_alpha   90.00
_cell.angle_beta   90.00
_cell.angle_gamma   90.00
#
_symmetry.space_group_name_H-M   'P 1'
#
loop_
_entity.id
_entity.type
_entity.pdbx_description
1 polymer ?
#
loop_
_entity_poly.entity_id
_entity_poly.type
_entity_poly.pdbx_seq_one_letter_code
_entity_poly.pdbx_strand_id
1 'polypeptide(L)'
;MADDLTTMTKKLLACSEGQGFDSCERVNISRSLDYNKRNNRQRLESNGPVFKVMGQFLGFPNIFTYTHIAFQNSLIYYNDRPDLMEAAGL
;
A
#
# COMPACT_ATOMS: atom_id res chain seq x y z
N MET A 1 -3.29 10.66 -0.12
CA MET A 1 -2.04 11.22 -0.70
C MET A 1 -2.27 12.59 -1.29
N ALA A 2 -3.32 12.83 -2.08
CA ALA A 2 -3.58 14.13 -2.73
C ALA A 2 -4.06 15.26 -1.79
N ASP A 3 -4.01 15.06 -0.47
CA ASP A 3 -4.40 16.08 0.48
C ASP A 3 -3.24 17.06 0.70
N ASP A 4 -3.54 18.35 0.83
CA ASP A 4 -2.60 19.36 1.31
C ASP A 4 -2.52 19.38 2.84
N LEU A 5 -1.62 20.20 3.40
CA LEU A 5 -1.43 20.31 4.85
C LEU A 5 -2.73 20.69 5.55
N THR A 6 -3.47 21.69 5.04
CA THR A 6 -4.72 22.16 5.64
C THR A 6 -5.78 21.06 5.68
N THR A 7 -5.91 20.30 4.60
CA THR A 7 -6.86 19.19 4.48
C THR A 7 -6.48 18.04 5.41
N MET A 8 -5.18 17.75 5.53
CA MET A 8 -4.67 16.77 6.50
C MET A 8 -4.98 17.21 7.94
N THR A 9 -4.70 18.46 8.30
CA THR A 9 -4.98 18.99 9.64
C THR A 9 -6.46 18.90 9.97
N LYS A 10 -7.35 19.21 9.03
CA LYS A 10 -8.80 19.05 9.22
C LYS A 10 -9.18 17.60 9.52
N LYS A 11 -8.64 16.63 8.78
CA LYS A 11 -8.90 15.19 9.01
C LYS A 11 -8.36 14.73 10.37
N LEU A 12 -7.18 15.20 10.78
CA LEU A 12 -6.63 14.91 12.10
C LEU A 12 -7.52 15.43 13.22
N LEU A 13 -7.96 16.68 13.14
CA LEU A 13 -8.87 17.26 14.15
C LEU A 13 -10.18 16.47 14.24
N ALA A 14 -10.76 16.06 13.11
CA ALA A 14 -11.97 15.25 13.09
C ALA A 14 -11.76 13.85 13.73
N CYS A 15 -10.61 13.21 13.49
CA CYS A 15 -10.30 11.90 14.08
C CYS A 15 -9.85 11.96 15.55
N SER A 16 -9.37 13.12 16.02
CA SER A 16 -8.95 13.36 17.41
C SER A 16 -10.04 13.96 18.29
N GLU A 17 -11.21 14.24 17.73
CA GLU A 17 -12.36 14.70 18.52
C GLU A 17 -12.71 13.69 19.63
N GLY A 18 -13.16 14.13 20.80
CA GLY A 18 -13.42 13.19 21.92
C GLY A 18 -12.17 12.76 22.68
N GLN A 19 -11.02 13.38 22.43
CA GLN A 19 -9.78 13.22 23.19
C GLN A 19 -9.50 14.49 23.98
N GLY A 20 -9.21 14.37 25.29
CA GLY A 20 -8.82 15.51 26.14
C GLY A 20 -9.97 16.32 26.75
N PHE A 21 -11.18 15.75 26.87
CA PHE A 21 -12.28 16.34 27.63
C PHE A 21 -12.24 15.92 29.11
N ASP A 22 -12.75 16.79 29.99
CA ASP A 22 -12.88 16.50 31.43
C ASP A 22 -14.01 15.51 31.74
N SER A 23 -14.98 15.37 30.82
CA SER A 23 -16.11 14.44 30.92
C SER A 23 -15.96 13.26 29.95
N CYS A 24 -16.43 12.09 30.37
CA CYS A 24 -16.44 10.87 29.54
C CYS A 24 -17.69 10.73 28.66
N GLU A 25 -18.41 11.83 28.38
CA GLU A 25 -19.64 11.79 27.56
C GLU A 25 -19.35 11.37 26.10
N ARG A 26 -18.13 11.61 25.63
CA ARG A 26 -17.67 11.20 24.31
C ARG A 26 -16.22 10.77 24.34
N VAL A 27 -15.97 9.49 24.01
CA VAL A 27 -14.64 8.88 24.02
C VAL A 27 -14.35 8.26 22.67
N ASN A 28 -13.25 8.70 22.05
CA ASN A 28 -12.74 8.10 20.81
C ASN A 28 -11.47 7.29 21.08
N ILE A 29 -11.45 6.04 20.63
CA ILE A 29 -10.31 5.13 20.79
C ILE A 29 -9.58 5.03 19.45
N SER A 30 -8.28 5.31 19.47
CA SER A 30 -7.41 5.14 18.30
C SER A 30 -6.63 3.83 18.38
N ARG A 31 -6.33 3.26 17.20
CA ARG A 31 -5.42 2.12 17.06
C ARG A 31 -4.41 2.43 15.97
N SER A 32 -3.14 2.50 16.35
CA SER A 32 -2.04 2.55 15.38
C SER A 32 -1.68 1.12 15.00
N LEU A 33 -1.78 0.80 13.70
CA LEU A 33 -1.47 -0.53 13.18
C LEU A 33 -0.17 -0.49 12.39
N ASP A 34 0.85 -1.19 12.89
CA ASP A 34 2.09 -1.42 12.16
C ASP A 34 2.12 -2.85 11.62
N TYR A 35 2.13 -2.98 10.30
CA TYR A 35 2.11 -4.26 9.62
C TYR A 35 3.52 -4.65 9.19
N ASN A 36 4.01 -5.77 9.70
CA ASN A 36 5.32 -6.29 9.32
C ASN A 36 5.40 -6.53 7.81
N LYS A 37 6.34 -5.84 7.16
CA LYS A 37 6.67 -5.92 5.73
C LYS A 37 5.42 -5.93 4.83
N ARG A 38 4.44 -5.07 5.12
CA ARG A 38 3.15 -4.98 4.42
C ARG A 38 3.28 -4.99 2.90
N ASN A 39 4.26 -4.27 2.36
CA ASN A 39 4.53 -4.18 0.93
C ASN A 39 4.96 -5.54 0.35
N ASN A 40 5.90 -6.22 1.01
CA ASN A 40 6.41 -7.52 0.56
C ASN A 40 5.39 -8.65 0.72
N ARG A 41 4.41 -8.49 1.61
CA ARG A 41 3.37 -9.48 1.88
C ARG A 41 2.15 -9.35 0.97
N GLN A 42 2.10 -8.36 0.09
CA GLN A 42 1.06 -8.27 -0.94
C GLN A 42 1.15 -9.44 -1.92
N ARG A 43 0.01 -9.99 -2.31
CA ARG A 43 -0.08 -11.19 -3.15
C ARG A 43 -1.09 -10.99 -4.28
N LEU A 44 -0.88 -11.70 -5.39
CA LEU A 44 -1.77 -11.62 -6.55
C LEU A 44 -3.15 -12.18 -6.18
N GLU A 45 -3.19 -13.23 -5.38
CA GLU A 45 -4.39 -13.91 -4.93
C GLU A 45 -5.28 -12.99 -4.09
N SER A 46 -4.68 -12.10 -3.28
CA SER A 46 -5.44 -11.14 -2.47
C SER A 46 -5.89 -9.92 -3.27
N ASN A 47 -5.03 -9.38 -4.12
CA ASN A 47 -5.22 -8.07 -4.74
C ASN A 47 -5.84 -8.14 -6.15
N GLY A 48 -5.66 -9.27 -6.82
CA GLY A 48 -6.04 -9.50 -8.22
C GLY A 48 -7.51 -9.19 -8.54
N PRO A 49 -8.48 -9.68 -7.75
CA PRO A 49 -9.89 -9.38 -8.00
C PRO A 49 -10.21 -7.88 -7.94
N VAL A 50 -9.67 -7.16 -6.95
CA VAL A 50 -9.87 -5.71 -6.79
C VAL A 50 -9.22 -4.94 -7.93
N PHE A 51 -7.98 -5.32 -8.29
CA PHE A 51 -7.25 -4.74 -9.42
C PHE A 51 -7.95 -4.96 -10.75
N LYS A 52 -8.62 -6.09 -10.93
CA LYS A 52 -9.42 -6.36 -12.13
C LYS A 52 -10.59 -5.39 -12.26
N VAL A 53 -11.31 -5.14 -11.16
CA VAL A 53 -12.40 -4.16 -11.11
C VAL A 53 -11.89 -2.75 -11.42
N MET A 54 -10.75 -2.35 -10.85
CA MET A 54 -10.12 -1.07 -11.18
C MET A 54 -9.77 -0.96 -12.66
N GLY A 55 -9.24 -2.04 -13.25
CA GLY A 55 -8.92 -2.08 -14.67
C GLY A 55 -10.15 -1.98 -15.58
N GLN A 56 -11.27 -2.59 -15.18
CA GLN A 56 -12.54 -2.51 -15.90
C GLN A 56 -13.04 -1.06 -16.00
N PHE A 57 -12.92 -0.27 -14.94
CA PHE A 57 -13.28 1.16 -14.97
C PHE A 57 -12.44 1.99 -15.95
N LEU A 58 -11.23 1.53 -16.28
CA LEU A 58 -10.36 2.18 -17.25
C LEU A 58 -10.45 1.58 -18.66
N GLY A 59 -11.31 0.57 -18.87
CA GLY A 59 -11.42 -0.15 -20.15
C GLY A 59 -10.33 -1.22 -20.38
N PHE A 60 -9.47 -1.47 -19.40
CA PHE A 60 -8.38 -2.47 -19.48
C PHE A 60 -8.42 -3.42 -18.28
N PRO A 61 -9.29 -4.46 -18.31
CA PRO A 61 -9.58 -5.26 -17.12
C PRO A 61 -8.37 -5.86 -16.41
N ASN A 62 -7.30 -6.21 -17.13
CA ASN A 62 -6.16 -6.91 -16.54
C ASN A 62 -4.95 -6.00 -16.30
N ILE A 63 -5.04 -4.69 -16.55
CA ILE A 63 -3.86 -3.80 -16.52
C ILE A 63 -3.16 -3.80 -15.15
N PHE A 64 -3.92 -3.78 -14.06
CA PHE A 64 -3.36 -3.74 -12.70
C PHE A 64 -2.98 -5.13 -12.17
N THR A 65 -3.61 -6.20 -12.67
CA THR A 65 -3.23 -7.57 -12.29
C THR A 65 -1.82 -7.93 -12.78
N TYR A 66 -1.35 -7.29 -13.86
CA TYR A 66 0.01 -7.44 -14.35
C TYR A 66 1.10 -7.02 -13.36
N THR A 67 0.80 -6.21 -12.35
CA THR A 67 1.80 -5.78 -11.34
C THR A 67 2.54 -6.96 -10.71
N HIS A 68 1.82 -7.95 -10.18
CA HIS A 68 2.43 -9.10 -9.52
C HIS A 68 2.98 -10.11 -10.52
N ILE A 69 2.37 -10.21 -11.71
CA ILE A 69 2.90 -11.04 -12.81
C ILE A 69 4.27 -10.50 -13.26
N ALA A 70 4.42 -9.17 -13.35
CA ALA A 70 5.69 -8.54 -13.67
C ALA A 70 6.72 -8.87 -12.61
N PHE A 71 6.41 -8.71 -11.32
CA PHE A 71 7.34 -9.05 -10.24
C PHE A 71 7.74 -10.54 -10.23
N GLN A 72 6.82 -11.46 -10.50
CA GLN A 72 7.12 -12.91 -10.56
C GLN A 72 8.07 -13.29 -11.70
N ASN A 73 8.05 -12.51 -12.79
CA ASN A 73 8.86 -12.76 -13.98
C ASN A 73 10.06 -11.81 -14.10
N SER A 74 10.31 -10.97 -13.09
CA SER A 74 11.41 -10.00 -13.10
C SER A 74 12.65 -10.57 -12.41
N LEU A 75 13.82 -10.23 -12.94
CA LEU A 75 15.09 -10.36 -12.22
C LEU A 75 15.25 -9.18 -11.26
N ILE A 76 15.39 -9.47 -9.97
CA ILE A 76 15.69 -8.46 -8.94
C ILE A 76 17.15 -8.62 -8.54
N TYR A 77 17.93 -7.55 -8.59
CA TYR A 77 19.33 -7.54 -8.20
C TYR A 77 19.67 -6.27 -7.43
N TYR A 78 20.71 -6.34 -6.62
CA TYR A 78 21.27 -5.20 -5.91
C TYR A 78 22.44 -4.64 -6.73
N ASN A 79 22.30 -3.41 -7.20
CA ASN A 79 23.18 -2.80 -8.21
C ASN A 79 24.56 -2.40 -7.67
N ASP A 80 24.74 -2.22 -6.35
CA ASP A 80 26.05 -1.84 -5.80
C ASP A 80 27.01 -3.03 -5.64
N ARG A 81 26.58 -4.26 -5.92
CA ARG A 81 27.42 -5.48 -5.85
C ARG A 81 27.31 -6.37 -7.09
N PRO A 82 27.65 -5.85 -8.29
CA PRO A 82 27.63 -6.63 -9.52
C PRO A 82 28.73 -7.71 -9.54
N ASP A 83 29.79 -7.55 -8.74
CA ASP A 83 30.86 -8.54 -8.55
C ASP A 83 30.36 -9.88 -7.98
N LEU A 84 29.20 -9.86 -7.33
CA LEU A 84 28.54 -11.07 -6.82
C LEU A 84 27.55 -11.69 -7.82
N MET A 85 27.39 -11.11 -9.00
CA MET A 85 26.46 -11.59 -10.03
C MET A 85 27.22 -12.38 -11.09
N GLU A 86 26.62 -13.48 -11.53
CA GLU A 86 27.12 -14.28 -12.64
C GLU A 86 26.02 -14.45 -13.70
N ALA A 87 26.40 -14.36 -14.96
CA ALA A 87 25.48 -14.64 -16.06
C ALA A 87 25.44 -16.16 -16.30
N ALA A 88 24.31 -16.79 -15.99
CA ALA A 88 24.04 -18.17 -16.38
C ALA A 88 23.24 -18.18 -17.68
N GLY A 89 23.92 -18.40 -18.80
CA GLY A 89 23.31 -18.69 -20.11
C GLY A 89 23.35 -20.18 -20.43
N LEU A 90 22.37 -20.66 -21.20
CA LEU A 90 22.36 -21.99 -21.85
C LEU A 90 23.38 -22.04 -23.00
#